data_AF-A0A834NUK7-F1
#
_entry.id   AF-A0A834NUK7-F1
#
_cell.length_a   1.000
_cell.length_b   1.000
_cell.length_c   1.000
_cell.angle_alpha   90.00
_cell.angle_beta   90.00
_cell.angle_gamma   90.00
#
_symmetry.space_group_name_H-M   'P 1'
#
loop_
_entity.id
_entity.type
_entity.pdbx_description
1 polymer ?
#
loop_
_entity_poly.entity_id
_entity_poly.type
_entity_poly.pdbx_seq_one_letter_code
_entity_poly.pdbx_strand_id
1 'polypeptide(L)'
;MTTEKDLVNAVRESLEAGGELGRIRAEMRTEVFKLLDSSNMENKTQNSKQSSDIVIFNELVREYLNWMGFKYSSTVFVAECDLSKHPYDRTLLAQALGIKETDTSKKLPLLCGIIDTLKHMKNT
;
A
#
# COMPACT_ATOMS: atom_id res chain seq x y z
N MET A 1 -41.21 -16.54 6.93
CA MET A 1 -41.48 -15.13 6.60
C MET A 1 -40.16 -14.41 6.66
N THR A 2 -39.70 -13.82 5.56
CA THR A 2 -38.48 -13.00 5.55
C THR A 2 -38.71 -11.81 6.48
N THR A 3 -37.90 -11.71 7.53
CA THR A 3 -37.99 -10.60 8.48
C THR A 3 -37.26 -9.39 7.92
N GLU A 4 -37.61 -8.19 8.40
CA GLU A 4 -36.88 -6.96 8.07
C GLU A 4 -35.37 -7.10 8.31
N LYS A 5 -34.99 -7.82 9.37
CA LYS A 5 -33.59 -8.10 9.71
C LYS A 5 -32.89 -8.95 8.65
N ASP A 6 -33.58 -9.91 8.06
CA ASP A 6 -33.03 -10.76 7.00
C ASP A 6 -32.76 -9.95 5.73
N LEU A 7 -33.64 -9.00 5.40
CA LEU A 7 -33.45 -8.06 4.29
C LEU A 7 -32.24 -7.14 4.53
N VAL A 8 -32.12 -6.58 5.73
CA VAL A 8 -30.98 -5.71 6.09
C VAL A 8 -29.66 -6.48 6.02
N ASN A 9 -29.63 -7.73 6.49
CA ASN A 9 -28.45 -8.56 6.42
C ASN A 9 -28.08 -8.91 4.97
N ALA A 10 -29.04 -9.28 4.13
CA ALA A 10 -28.80 -9.59 2.72
C ALA A 10 -28.24 -8.38 1.95
N VAL A 11 -28.73 -7.16 2.24
CA VAL A 11 -28.19 -5.92 1.67
C VAL A 11 -26.76 -5.68 2.14
N ARG A 12 -26.49 -5.85 3.45
CA ARG A 12 -25.12 -5.71 3.99
C ARG A 12 -24.17 -6.68 3.31
N GLU A 13 -24.52 -7.95 3.24
CA GLU A 13 -23.70 -9.00 2.63
C GLU A 13 -23.45 -8.71 1.14
N SER A 14 -24.45 -8.23 0.41
CA SER A 14 -24.30 -7.83 -0.99
C SER A 14 -23.34 -6.65 -1.16
N LEU A 15 -23.45 -5.63 -0.30
CA LEU A 15 -22.55 -4.47 -0.31
C LEU A 15 -21.13 -4.81 0.14
N GLU A 16 -20.97 -5.77 1.06
CA GLU A 16 -19.66 -6.24 1.52
C GLU A 16 -18.99 -7.10 0.43
N ALA A 17 -19.74 -8.01 -0.21
CA ALA A 17 -19.25 -8.81 -1.34
C ALA A 17 -18.91 -7.96 -2.58
N GLY A 18 -19.69 -6.90 -2.83
CA GLY A 18 -19.42 -5.91 -3.88
C GLY A 18 -18.28 -4.94 -3.55
N GLY A 19 -17.75 -4.94 -2.32
CA GLY A 19 -16.66 -4.05 -1.89
C GLY A 19 -17.09 -2.61 -1.57
N GLU A 20 -18.32 -2.21 -1.87
CA GLU A 20 -18.85 -0.86 -1.60
C GLU A 20 -18.85 -0.54 -0.10
N LEU A 21 -19.22 -1.51 0.75
CA LEU A 21 -19.20 -1.31 2.19
C LEU A 21 -17.78 -1.12 2.73
N GLY A 22 -16.80 -1.78 2.11
CA GLY A 22 -15.38 -1.62 2.40
C GLY A 22 -14.87 -0.23 1.99
N ARG A 23 -15.26 0.24 0.79
CA ARG A 23 -14.94 1.58 0.30
C ARG A 23 -15.47 2.67 1.23
N ILE A 24 -16.75 2.62 1.58
CA ILE A 24 -17.38 3.60 2.48
C ILE A 24 -16.68 3.61 3.85
N ARG A 25 -16.32 2.44 4.38
CA ARG A 25 -15.59 2.32 5.66
C ARG A 25 -14.19 2.92 5.56
N ALA A 26 -13.49 2.71 4.44
CA ALA A 26 -12.17 3.29 4.20
C ALA A 26 -12.24 4.81 4.05
N GLU A 27 -13.18 5.34 3.27
CA GLU A 27 -13.41 6.79 3.12
C GLU A 27 -13.73 7.44 4.47
N MET A 28 -14.62 6.82 5.27
CA MET A 28 -14.93 7.31 6.61
C MET A 28 -13.69 7.31 7.51
N ARG A 29 -12.89 6.23 7.50
CA ARG A 29 -11.61 6.17 8.25
C ARG A 29 -10.68 7.29 7.82
N THR A 30 -10.53 7.54 6.52
CA THR A 30 -9.69 8.61 5.99
C THR A 30 -10.17 9.99 6.44
N GLU A 31 -11.47 10.29 6.38
CA GLU A 31 -12.00 11.59 6.82
C GLU A 31 -11.86 11.78 8.34
N VAL A 32 -12.10 10.73 9.13
CA VAL A 32 -11.84 10.75 10.57
C VAL A 32 -10.35 11.00 10.84
N PHE A 33 -9.46 10.33 10.09
CA PHE A 33 -8.03 10.54 10.22
C PHE A 33 -7.62 11.97 9.88
N LYS A 34 -8.16 12.57 8.81
CA LYS A 34 -7.88 13.97 8.45
C LYS A 34 -8.29 14.94 9.56
N LEU A 35 -9.46 14.73 10.15
CA LEU A 35 -9.94 15.56 11.26
C LEU A 35 -9.06 15.42 12.51
N LEU A 36 -8.62 14.20 12.83
CA LEU A 36 -7.67 13.95 13.92
C LEU A 36 -6.27 14.52 13.59
N ASP A 37 -5.78 14.38 12.36
CA ASP A 37 -4.47 14.86 11.92
C ASP A 37 -4.41 16.40 11.89
N SER A 38 -5.55 17.07 11.68
CA SER A 38 -5.68 18.53 11.82
C SER A 38 -5.35 19.03 13.24
N SER A 39 -5.54 18.18 14.25
CA SER A 39 -5.16 18.44 15.64
C SER A 39 -3.75 17.99 16.00
N ASN A 40 -3.07 17.27 15.10
CA ASN A 40 -1.78 16.60 15.35
C ASN A 40 -0.61 17.19 14.53
N MET A 41 -0.84 18.32 13.83
CA MET A 41 0.15 19.02 13.00
C MET A 41 1.42 19.41 13.75
N GLU A 42 1.39 19.53 15.08
CA GLU A 42 2.60 19.79 15.88
C GLU A 42 3.54 18.58 15.94
N ASN A 43 3.02 17.35 15.85
CA ASN A 43 3.80 16.11 15.93
C ASN A 43 4.38 15.64 14.58
N LYS A 44 3.84 16.11 13.45
CA LYS A 44 4.35 15.77 12.11
C LYS A 44 5.64 16.50 11.75
N THR A 45 5.96 17.58 12.47
CA THR A 45 7.21 18.35 12.37
C THR A 45 8.47 17.56 12.76
N GLN A 46 8.32 16.34 13.30
CA GLN A 46 9.43 15.42 13.61
C GLN A 46 9.75 14.44 12.47
N ASN A 47 8.93 14.33 11.43
CA ASN A 47 9.35 13.65 10.21
C ASN A 47 10.22 14.62 9.42
N SER A 48 11.52 14.55 9.71
CA SER A 48 12.58 14.91 8.78
C SER A 48 12.12 14.61 7.34
N LYS A 49 12.39 15.53 6.40
CA LYS A 49 12.30 15.26 4.95
C LYS A 49 12.55 13.78 4.72
N GLN A 50 11.53 13.00 4.31
CA GLN A 50 11.70 11.57 4.10
C GLN A 50 12.98 11.39 3.30
N SER A 51 13.98 10.73 3.90
CA SER A 51 15.22 10.44 3.18
C SER A 51 14.83 9.74 1.87
N SER A 52 15.60 9.98 0.80
CA SER A 52 15.38 9.32 -0.49
C SER A 52 15.19 7.81 -0.33
N ASP A 53 15.88 7.21 0.63
CA ASP A 53 15.84 5.77 0.93
C ASP A 53 14.49 5.33 1.52
N ILE A 54 13.86 6.17 2.36
CA ILE A 54 12.54 5.88 2.93
C ILE A 54 11.47 5.93 1.85
N VAL A 55 11.57 6.89 0.91
CA VAL A 55 10.66 6.95 -0.24
C VAL A 55 10.79 5.69 -1.09
N ILE A 56 12.03 5.26 -1.39
CA ILE A 56 12.29 4.02 -2.13
C ILE A 56 11.68 2.82 -1.40
N PHE A 57 11.88 2.71 -0.08
CA PHE A 57 11.32 1.62 0.71
C PHE A 57 9.78 1.59 0.65
N ASN A 58 9.15 2.75 0.80
CA ASN A 58 7.70 2.86 0.72
C ASN A 58 7.17 2.50 -0.67
N GLU A 59 7.85 2.90 -1.75
CA GLU A 59 7.49 2.50 -3.12
C GLU A 59 7.63 0.99 -3.36
N LEU A 60 8.65 0.34 -2.77
CA LEU A 60 8.78 -1.12 -2.81
C LEU A 60 7.64 -1.84 -2.07
N VAL A 61 7.23 -1.33 -0.92
CA VAL A 61 6.07 -1.86 -0.16
C VAL A 61 4.78 -1.67 -0.97
N ARG A 62 4.56 -0.48 -1.53
CA ARG A 62 3.42 -0.18 -2.39
C ARG A 62 3.33 -1.14 -3.57
N GLU A 63 4.45 -1.38 -4.27
CA GLU A 63 4.55 -2.33 -5.37
C GLU A 63 4.12 -3.74 -4.95
N TYR A 64 4.64 -4.23 -3.82
CA TYR A 64 4.29 -5.53 -3.27
C TYR A 64 2.80 -5.65 -2.93
N LEU A 65 2.23 -4.65 -2.25
CA LEU A 65 0.80 -4.62 -1.93
C LEU A 65 -0.07 -4.67 -3.19
N ASN A 66 0.33 -3.93 -4.24
CA ASN A 66 -0.36 -3.96 -5.53
C ASN A 66 -0.26 -5.32 -6.22
N TRP A 67 0.93 -5.92 -6.24
CA TRP A 67 1.16 -7.23 -6.84
C TRP A 67 0.37 -8.35 -6.14
N MET A 68 0.31 -8.32 -4.80
CA MET A 68 -0.51 -9.25 -4.00
C MET A 68 -2.03 -9.03 -4.15
N GLY A 69 -2.45 -7.93 -4.78
CA GLY A 69 -3.88 -7.57 -4.92
C GLY A 69 -4.49 -6.90 -3.69
N PHE A 70 -3.70 -6.43 -2.73
CA PHE A 70 -4.15 -5.74 -1.52
C PHE A 70 -4.51 -4.28 -1.80
N LYS A 71 -5.49 -4.05 -2.69
CA LYS A 71 -5.87 -2.72 -3.19
C LYS A 71 -6.22 -1.74 -2.07
N TYR A 72 -6.99 -2.18 -1.06
CA TYR A 72 -7.38 -1.32 0.06
C TYR A 72 -6.20 -0.93 0.95
N SER A 73 -5.35 -1.91 1.29
CA SER A 73 -4.15 -1.67 2.09
C SER A 73 -3.19 -0.73 1.35
N SER A 74 -3.02 -0.90 0.04
CA SER A 74 -2.21 -0.01 -0.81
C SER A 74 -2.72 1.43 -0.77
N THR A 75 -4.03 1.64 -0.90
CA THR A 75 -4.64 2.99 -0.82
C THR A 75 -4.40 3.66 0.53
N VAL A 76 -4.63 2.94 1.63
CA VAL A 76 -4.43 3.47 2.99
C VAL A 76 -2.94 3.77 3.21
N PHE A 77 -2.06 2.83 2.84
CA PHE A 77 -0.61 2.98 2.97
C PHE A 77 -0.08 4.20 2.20
N VAL A 78 -0.52 4.41 0.95
CA VAL A 78 -0.13 5.59 0.15
C VAL A 78 -0.53 6.89 0.85
N ALA A 79 -1.71 6.94 1.47
CA ALA A 79 -2.17 8.12 2.21
C ALA A 79 -1.40 8.32 3.53
N GLU A 80 -1.12 7.25 4.27
CA GLU A 80 -0.37 7.30 5.53
C GLU A 80 1.09 7.72 5.34
N CYS A 81 1.73 7.25 4.27
CA CYS A 81 3.13 7.55 3.95
C CYS A 81 3.31 8.87 3.20
N ASP A 82 2.23 9.60 2.90
CA ASP A 82 2.21 10.81 2.07
C ASP A 82 2.89 10.60 0.70
N LEU A 83 2.66 9.42 0.10
CA LEU A 83 3.23 9.08 -1.20
C LEU A 83 2.47 9.76 -2.33
N SER A 84 3.19 10.02 -3.42
CA SER A 84 2.58 10.42 -4.69
C SER A 84 1.55 9.39 -5.14
N LYS A 85 0.41 9.85 -5.65
CA LYS A 85 -0.57 8.97 -6.32
C LYS A 85 0.02 8.25 -7.53
N HIS A 86 1.06 8.81 -8.15
CA HIS A 86 1.78 8.18 -9.25
C HIS A 86 2.92 7.34 -8.68
N PRO A 87 2.91 6.00 -8.87
CA PRO A 87 3.99 5.13 -8.43
C PRO A 87 5.27 5.44 -9.19
N TYR A 88 6.40 5.16 -8.55
CA TYR A 88 7.70 5.30 -9.18
C TYR A 88 7.88 4.30 -10.31
N ASP A 89 8.69 4.66 -11.30
CA ASP A 89 9.04 3.74 -12.36
C ASP A 89 9.88 2.59 -11.80
N ARG A 90 9.42 1.36 -12.07
CA ARG A 90 10.06 0.14 -11.58
C ARG A 90 11.50 0.01 -12.04
N THR A 91 11.78 0.34 -13.30
CA THR A 91 13.13 0.21 -13.86
C THR A 91 14.09 1.19 -13.19
N LEU A 92 13.64 2.41 -12.90
CA LEU A 92 14.41 3.37 -12.12
C LEU A 92 14.68 2.88 -10.68
N LEU A 93 13.67 2.31 -10.01
CA LEU A 93 13.84 1.72 -8.67
C LEU A 93 14.86 0.57 -8.69
N ALA A 94 14.74 -0.35 -9.64
CA ALA A 94 15.66 -1.46 -9.80
C ALA A 94 17.11 -0.97 -10.02
N GLN A 95 17.29 0.05 -10.88
CA GLN A 95 18.59 0.64 -11.15
C GLN A 95 19.17 1.33 -9.90
N ALA A 96 18.35 2.10 -9.16
CA ALA A 96 18.78 2.77 -7.92
C ALA A 96 19.24 1.76 -6.86
N LEU A 97 18.64 0.57 -6.83
CA LEU A 97 18.95 -0.51 -5.90
C LEU A 97 20.05 -1.47 -6.41
N GLY A 98 20.56 -1.27 -7.63
CA GLY A 98 21.54 -2.16 -8.24
C GLY A 98 21.02 -3.57 -8.56
N ILE A 99 19.70 -3.75 -8.67
CA ILE A 99 19.06 -5.03 -8.93
C ILE A 99 19.07 -5.30 -10.43
N LYS A 100 19.64 -6.44 -10.83
CA LYS A 100 19.57 -6.92 -12.21
C LYS A 100 18.31 -7.76 -12.41
N GLU A 101 17.34 -7.21 -13.15
CA GLU A 101 16.11 -7.93 -13.47
C GLU A 101 16.27 -8.84 -14.69
N THR A 102 15.73 -10.05 -14.60
CA THR A 102 15.58 -11.02 -15.69
C THR A 102 14.11 -11.11 -16.11
N ASP A 103 13.81 -11.79 -17.23
CA ASP A 103 12.42 -11.97 -17.68
C ASP A 103 11.55 -12.77 -16.70
N THR A 104 12.18 -13.56 -15.83
CA THR A 104 11.50 -14.26 -14.73
C THR A 104 11.30 -13.35 -13.51
N SER A 105 12.29 -12.51 -13.16
CA SER A 105 12.19 -11.65 -11.98
C SER A 105 11.21 -10.48 -12.16
N LYS A 106 11.02 -9.99 -13.39
CA LYS A 106 10.03 -8.93 -13.71
C LYS A 106 8.59 -9.31 -13.37
N LYS A 107 8.30 -10.61 -13.20
CA LYS A 107 6.98 -11.11 -12.84
C LYS A 107 6.71 -11.08 -11.33
N LEU A 108 7.75 -10.82 -10.53
CA LEU A 108 7.70 -10.79 -9.07
C LEU A 108 7.96 -9.36 -8.56
N PRO A 109 7.53 -9.01 -7.34
CA PRO A 109 7.86 -7.72 -6.75
C PRO A 109 9.37 -7.48 -6.64
N LEU A 110 9.86 -6.24 -6.74
CA LEU A 110 11.29 -5.93 -6.59
C LEU A 110 11.86 -6.37 -5.24
N LEU A 111 11.03 -6.40 -4.19
CA LEU A 111 11.41 -6.97 -2.88
C LEU A 111 11.90 -8.42 -2.98
N CYS A 112 11.36 -9.23 -3.90
CA CYS A 112 11.87 -10.59 -4.13
C CYS A 112 13.30 -10.55 -4.69
N GLY A 113 13.59 -9.64 -5.62
CA GLY A 113 14.94 -9.45 -6.16
C GLY A 113 15.96 -9.01 -5.11
N ILE A 114 15.56 -8.21 -4.13
CA ILE A 114 16.40 -7.85 -2.98
C ILE A 114 16.72 -9.10 -2.14
N ILE A 115 15.71 -9.92 -1.82
CA ILE A 115 15.91 -11.15 -1.06
C ILE A 115 16.86 -12.10 -1.79
N ASP A 116 16.71 -12.24 -3.11
CA ASP A 116 17.59 -13.10 -3.90
C ASP A 116 19.02 -12.57 -3.92
N THR A 117 19.20 -11.25 -4.06
CA THR A 117 20.52 -10.60 -3.98
C THR A 117 21.19 -10.87 -2.63
N LEU A 118 20.46 -10.73 -1.52
CA LEU A 118 20.96 -11.00 -0.18
C LEU A 118 21.31 -12.48 0.03
N LYS A 119 20.51 -13.41 -0.50
CA LYS A 119 20.80 -14.84 -0.45
C LYS A 119 22.08 -15.19 -1.24
N HIS A 120 22.29 -14.56 -2.39
CA HIS A 120 23.52 -14.74 -3.17
C HIS A 120 24.74 -14.20 -2.44
N MET A 121 24.64 -13.02 -1.80
CA MET A 121 25.71 -12.45 -0.99
C MET A 121 26.09 -13.33 0.20
N LYS A 122 25.12 -13.97 0.86
CA LYS A 122 25.38 -14.87 2.00
C LYS A 122 26.11 -16.15 1.57
N ASN A 123 25.93 -16.59 0.34
CA ASN A 123 26.51 -17.83 -0.20
C ASN A 123 27.86 -17.60 -0.90
N THR A 124 28.39 -16.37 -0.86
CA THR A 124 29.70 -15.97 -1.38
C THR A 124 30.64 -15.71 -0.21
#